data_AF-A0A6C2TXS6-F1
#
_entry.id   AF-A0A6C2TXS6-F1
#
_cell.length_a   1.000
_cell.length_b   1.000
_cell.length_c   1.000
_cell.angle_alpha   90.00
_cell.angle_beta   90.00
_cell.angle_gamma   90.00
#
_symmetry.space_group_name_H-M   'P 1'
#
loop_
_entity.id
_entity.type
_entity.pdbx_description
1 polymer ?
#
loop_
_entity_poly.entity_id
_entity_poly.type
_entity_poly.pdbx_seq_one_letter_code
_entity_poly.pdbx_strand_id
1 'polypeptide(L)'
;MKQLTKYNKALQSIPLPGGGGCHPALLGVANHGVMAELTDERMFTDIRNSIPDGDRPVPDNEIDAAIRRARQDLTGITSTGGRPAVPHKPRPVIKSAYLPHLLKQGKGISEQDLRAVSPVQLLEVPQYDAHFILQVLFNPEDILFLGGRYDTGLRPAKDWIDYIHGHGTSGLPHIIPNPLTGNLGEKKGGGLSFRCDAAVKAFRYTVVEFDNLSREDQLAFWAVVPLPVAALIDSGGKSIHGWIRTDGITDSKVWTEKIETELYARRLIPMGVDPNCKNESRLSRLPGHCREETGRWQTLLYLNPHPVRGAIIGGKQHSHSAHRQNLTGQPRHEQ
;
A
#
# COMPACT_ATOMS: atom_id res chain seq x y z
N MET A 1 42.90 -2.82 12.01
CA MET A 1 42.66 -1.43 12.45
C MET A 1 41.54 -0.71 11.71
N LYS A 2 41.58 -0.54 10.37
CA LYS A 2 40.58 0.25 9.62
C LYS A 2 39.11 -0.22 9.76
N GLN A 3 38.86 -1.53 9.83
CA GLN A 3 37.49 -2.07 9.95
C GLN A 3 36.93 -1.93 11.37
N LEU A 4 37.74 -2.17 12.39
CA LEU A 4 37.36 -1.96 13.79
C LEU A 4 37.02 -0.49 14.08
N THR A 5 37.76 0.47 13.49
CA THR A 5 37.42 1.90 13.58
C THR A 5 36.07 2.22 12.93
N LYS A 6 35.76 1.62 11.77
CA LYS A 6 34.46 1.80 11.11
C LYS A 6 33.32 1.19 11.91
N TYR A 7 33.55 0.02 12.50
CA TYR A 7 32.61 -0.65 13.41
C TYR A 7 32.29 0.24 14.62
N ASN A 8 33.31 0.74 15.32
CA ASN A 8 33.12 1.63 16.47
C ASN A 8 32.41 2.94 16.10
N LYS A 9 32.73 3.51 14.93
CA LYS A 9 32.04 4.70 14.43
C LYS A 9 30.57 4.41 14.09
N ALA A 10 30.29 3.24 13.54
CA ALA A 10 28.92 2.83 13.21
C ALA A 10 28.07 2.62 14.47
N LEU A 11 28.64 2.00 15.52
CA LEU A 11 27.99 1.85 16.84
C LEU A 11 27.56 3.20 17.42
N GLN A 12 28.43 4.21 17.36
CA GLN A 12 28.14 5.57 17.85
C GLN A 12 27.07 6.31 17.03
N SER A 13 26.73 5.80 15.85
CA SER A 13 25.79 6.43 14.92
C SER A 13 24.44 5.73 14.84
N ILE A 14 24.17 4.76 15.73
CA ILE A 14 22.87 4.07 15.76
C ILE A 14 21.78 5.10 16.12
N PRO A 15 20.79 5.34 15.23
CA PRO A 15 19.75 6.32 15.48
C PRO A 15 18.68 5.76 16.44
N LEU A 16 17.89 6.66 16.99
CA LEU A 16 16.80 6.34 17.91
C LEU A 16 15.79 5.35 17.30
N PRO A 17 15.35 4.33 18.06
CA PRO A 17 14.23 3.47 17.68
C PRO A 17 12.93 4.25 17.47
N GLY A 18 12.03 3.78 16.59
CA GLY A 18 10.68 4.35 16.44
C GLY A 18 10.40 5.14 15.15
N GLY A 19 11.32 5.18 14.19
CA GLY A 19 11.08 5.78 12.87
C GLY A 19 12.31 6.38 12.19
N GLY A 20 13.40 6.59 12.94
CA GLY A 20 14.64 7.23 12.46
C GLY A 20 15.63 6.33 11.73
N GLY A 21 15.24 5.13 11.28
CA GLY A 21 16.15 4.22 10.56
C GLY A 21 17.07 3.38 11.44
N CYS A 22 16.68 3.08 12.68
CA CYS A 22 17.43 2.20 13.59
C CYS A 22 17.65 0.80 12.97
N HIS A 23 16.58 0.16 12.48
CA HIS A 23 16.63 -1.15 11.84
C HIS A 23 17.71 -1.29 10.73
N PRO A 24 17.74 -0.43 9.68
CA PRO A 24 18.79 -0.50 8.66
C PRO A 24 20.19 -0.15 9.19
N ALA A 25 20.31 0.65 10.26
CA ALA A 25 21.59 0.96 10.88
C ALA A 25 22.21 -0.27 11.57
N LEU A 26 21.39 -1.11 12.23
CA LEU A 26 21.86 -2.35 12.89
C LEU A 26 22.58 -3.27 11.89
N LEU A 27 22.01 -3.45 10.69
CA LEU A 27 22.65 -4.24 9.63
C LEU A 27 23.97 -3.62 9.15
N GLY A 28 24.06 -2.30 9.06
CA GLY A 28 25.31 -1.60 8.73
C GLY A 28 26.42 -1.83 9.76
N VAL A 29 26.08 -1.77 11.05
CA VAL A 29 27.00 -2.07 12.15
C VAL A 29 27.45 -3.53 12.11
N ALA A 30 26.50 -4.46 11.97
CA ALA A 30 26.79 -5.89 11.88
C ALA A 30 27.73 -6.23 10.72
N ASN A 31 27.53 -5.63 9.54
CA ASN A 31 28.44 -5.78 8.40
C ASN A 31 29.88 -5.34 8.73
N HIS A 32 30.05 -4.22 9.44
CA HIS A 32 31.37 -3.78 9.88
C HIS A 32 31.99 -4.70 10.93
N GLY A 33 31.17 -5.27 11.83
CA GLY A 33 31.64 -6.22 12.84
C GLY A 33 32.12 -7.53 12.23
N VAL A 34 31.38 -8.07 11.24
CA VAL A 34 31.81 -9.25 10.49
C VAL A 34 33.09 -8.98 9.69
N MET A 35 33.21 -7.80 9.03
CA MET A 35 34.44 -7.37 8.36
C MET A 35 35.63 -7.16 9.30
N ALA A 36 35.36 -6.94 10.59
CA ALA A 36 36.37 -6.81 11.64
C ALA A 36 36.63 -8.14 12.37
N GLU A 37 36.06 -9.25 11.88
CA GLU A 37 36.24 -10.61 12.41
C GLU A 37 35.79 -10.77 13.88
N LEU A 38 34.81 -9.97 14.31
CA LEU A 38 34.23 -10.07 15.66
C LEU A 38 33.30 -11.29 15.77
N THR A 39 33.11 -11.82 16.97
CA THR A 39 32.13 -12.90 17.22
C THR A 39 30.70 -12.37 17.25
N ASP A 40 29.73 -13.25 17.06
CA ASP A 40 28.31 -12.88 17.05
C ASP A 40 27.88 -12.36 18.43
N GLU A 41 28.35 -12.99 19.51
CA GLU A 41 28.09 -12.57 20.89
C GLU A 41 28.67 -11.18 21.19
N ARG A 42 29.87 -10.90 20.67
CA ARG A 42 30.49 -9.59 20.84
C ARG A 42 29.72 -8.51 20.10
N MET A 43 29.34 -8.76 18.85
CA MET A 43 28.54 -7.83 18.06
C MET A 43 27.18 -7.59 18.68
N PHE A 44 26.52 -8.64 19.17
CA PHE A 44 25.24 -8.53 19.84
C PHE A 44 25.33 -7.62 21.07
N THR A 45 26.33 -7.87 21.92
CA THR A 45 26.54 -7.09 23.15
C THR A 45 26.83 -5.62 22.87
N ASP A 46 27.75 -5.36 21.93
CA ASP A 46 28.13 -4.00 21.55
C ASP A 46 26.96 -3.23 20.93
N ILE A 47 26.21 -3.85 20.00
CA ILE A 47 25.04 -3.26 19.37
C ILE A 47 23.97 -2.98 20.43
N ARG A 48 23.65 -3.96 21.29
CA ARG A 48 22.61 -3.81 22.32
C ARG A 48 22.92 -2.64 23.26
N ASN A 49 24.18 -2.51 23.68
CA ASN A 49 24.63 -1.43 24.56
C ASN A 49 24.72 -0.06 23.87
N SER A 50 24.77 -0.03 22.54
CA SER A 50 24.91 1.20 21.76
C SER A 50 23.59 1.71 21.18
N ILE A 51 22.48 0.97 21.35
CA ILE A 51 21.14 1.44 20.96
C ILE A 51 20.69 2.48 22.00
N PRO A 52 20.43 3.74 21.59
CA PRO A 52 19.93 4.76 22.49
C PRO A 52 18.49 4.48 22.91
N ASP A 53 18.13 4.91 24.13
CA ASP A 53 16.76 4.79 24.64
C ASP A 53 15.77 5.54 23.74
N GLY A 54 14.72 4.86 23.31
CA GLY A 54 13.67 5.43 22.46
C GLY A 54 12.29 4.89 22.80
N ASP A 55 11.26 5.47 22.19
CA ASP A 55 9.84 5.18 22.50
C ASP A 55 9.42 3.72 22.24
N ARG A 56 10.21 2.95 21.48
CA ARG A 56 9.99 1.54 21.21
C ARG A 56 11.27 0.74 21.46
N PRO A 57 11.23 -0.34 22.27
CA PRO A 57 12.39 -1.20 22.43
C PRO A 57 12.69 -1.96 21.13
N VAL A 58 13.98 -2.08 20.80
CA VAL A 58 14.45 -2.97 19.73
C VAL A 58 14.53 -4.38 20.32
N PRO A 59 13.74 -5.35 19.81
CA PRO A 59 13.79 -6.72 20.31
C PRO A 59 15.07 -7.43 19.88
N ASP A 60 15.59 -8.33 20.72
CA ASP A 60 16.87 -9.01 20.51
C ASP A 60 16.94 -9.79 19.19
N ASN A 61 15.80 -10.35 18.76
CA ASN A 61 15.68 -11.06 17.49
C ASN A 61 15.97 -10.17 16.25
N GLU A 62 15.80 -8.85 16.37
CA GLU A 62 16.13 -7.89 15.32
C GLU A 62 17.65 -7.73 15.17
N ILE A 63 18.38 -7.72 16.29
CA ILE A 63 19.84 -7.68 16.33
C ILE A 63 20.41 -9.01 15.79
N ASP A 64 19.88 -10.14 16.26
CA ASP A 64 20.26 -11.46 15.77
C ASP A 64 20.00 -11.64 14.27
N ALA A 65 18.88 -11.12 13.78
CA ALA A 65 18.58 -11.12 12.35
C ALA A 65 19.60 -10.30 11.54
N ALA A 66 19.99 -9.12 12.04
CA ALA A 66 20.99 -8.27 11.40
C ALA A 66 22.38 -8.96 11.36
N ILE A 67 22.80 -9.58 12.46
CA ILE A 67 24.09 -10.31 12.55
C ILE A 67 24.10 -11.52 11.61
N ARG A 68 23.06 -12.36 11.67
CA ARG A 68 22.94 -13.52 10.77
C ARG A 68 22.95 -13.09 9.31
N ARG A 69 22.25 -12.00 8.97
CA ARG A 69 22.23 -11.48 7.61
C ARG A 69 23.61 -10.99 7.16
N ALA A 70 24.31 -10.22 8.00
CA ALA A 70 25.66 -9.75 7.71
C ALA A 70 26.65 -10.92 7.50
N ARG A 71 26.55 -11.98 8.31
CA ARG A 71 27.33 -13.21 8.14
C ARG A 71 27.06 -13.87 6.79
N GLN A 72 25.79 -14.10 6.46
CA GLN A 72 25.39 -14.71 5.19
C GLN A 72 25.89 -13.90 3.98
N ASP A 73 25.74 -12.58 4.03
CA ASP A 73 26.16 -11.69 2.95
C ASP A 73 27.70 -11.65 2.78
N LEU A 74 28.47 -11.86 3.86
CA LEU A 74 29.95 -11.87 3.82
C LEU A 74 30.59 -13.25 3.62
N THR A 75 30.02 -14.34 4.10
CA THR A 75 30.53 -15.70 3.83
C THR A 75 30.32 -16.09 2.37
N GLY A 76 29.35 -15.49 1.68
CA GLY A 76 29.23 -15.58 0.22
C GLY A 76 30.36 -14.90 -0.56
N ILE A 77 31.14 -14.01 0.08
CA ILE A 77 32.25 -13.27 -0.57
C ILE A 77 33.53 -14.10 -0.66
N THR A 78 33.76 -15.03 0.29
CA THR A 78 35.00 -15.81 0.33
C THR A 78 35.04 -16.93 -0.71
N SER A 79 33.89 -17.34 -1.25
CA SER A 79 33.81 -18.42 -2.27
C SER A 79 33.87 -17.91 -3.71
N THR A 80 33.58 -16.63 -3.94
CA THR A 80 33.68 -15.97 -5.26
C THR A 80 34.08 -14.53 -5.03
N GLY A 81 35.31 -14.14 -5.35
CA GLY A 81 35.96 -12.87 -4.96
C GLY A 81 35.37 -11.55 -5.49
N GLY A 82 34.05 -11.45 -5.65
CA GLY A 82 33.33 -10.20 -5.89
C GLY A 82 32.65 -9.72 -4.61
N ARG A 83 32.65 -8.39 -4.38
CA ARG A 83 31.69 -7.80 -3.44
C ARG A 83 30.27 -8.23 -3.85
N PRO A 84 29.36 -8.56 -2.92
CA PRO A 84 27.97 -8.81 -3.28
C PRO A 84 27.50 -7.56 -4.02
N ALA A 85 26.99 -7.74 -5.24
CA ALA A 85 26.44 -6.63 -5.99
C ALA A 85 25.36 -6.00 -5.13
N VAL A 86 25.60 -4.78 -4.62
CA VAL A 86 24.55 -4.02 -3.94
C VAL A 86 23.42 -3.92 -4.95
N PRO A 87 22.21 -4.44 -4.69
CA PRO A 87 21.12 -4.34 -5.63
C PRO A 87 20.95 -2.87 -6.01
N HIS A 88 21.23 -2.55 -7.27
CA HIS A 88 21.10 -1.17 -7.74
C HIS A 88 19.63 -0.79 -7.59
N LYS A 89 19.33 0.13 -6.66
CA LYS A 89 17.98 0.68 -6.54
C LYS A 89 17.55 1.20 -7.92
N PRO A 90 16.39 0.77 -8.45
CA PRO A 90 15.91 1.22 -9.74
C PRO A 90 15.90 2.75 -9.79
N ARG A 91 16.47 3.33 -10.85
CA ARG A 91 16.54 4.79 -10.98
C ARG A 91 15.13 5.35 -11.22
N PRO A 92 14.69 6.36 -10.44
CA PRO A 92 13.46 7.08 -10.72
C PRO A 92 13.41 7.58 -12.16
N VAL A 93 12.26 7.44 -12.81
CA VAL A 93 12.01 8.01 -14.15
C VAL A 93 11.11 9.24 -14.10
N ILE A 94 10.52 9.51 -12.94
CA ILE A 94 9.66 10.67 -12.70
C ILE A 94 10.53 11.80 -12.14
N LYS A 95 10.32 13.01 -12.69
CA LYS A 95 10.96 14.23 -12.18
C LYS A 95 10.35 14.60 -10.83
N SER A 96 11.16 15.13 -9.91
CA SER A 96 10.71 15.55 -8.57
C SER A 96 9.54 16.54 -8.61
N ALA A 97 9.46 17.39 -9.63
CA ALA A 97 8.39 18.36 -9.82
C ALA A 97 7.04 17.76 -10.28
N TYR A 98 6.98 16.47 -10.62
CA TYR A 98 5.78 15.87 -11.19
C TYR A 98 4.64 15.76 -10.17
N LEU A 99 4.91 15.35 -8.92
CA LEU A 99 3.89 15.36 -7.87
C LEU A 99 3.35 16.77 -7.62
N PRO A 100 4.17 17.82 -7.35
CA PRO A 100 3.68 19.19 -7.23
C PRO A 100 2.84 19.65 -8.44
N HIS A 101 3.18 19.21 -9.65
CA HIS A 101 2.40 19.50 -10.84
C HIS A 101 1.01 18.83 -10.82
N LEU A 102 0.92 17.55 -10.45
CA LEU A 102 -0.35 16.84 -10.29
C LEU A 102 -1.21 17.49 -9.21
N LEU A 103 -0.62 17.78 -8.04
CA LEU A 103 -1.34 18.42 -6.92
C LEU A 103 -1.89 19.80 -7.31
N LYS A 104 -1.11 20.60 -8.05
CA LYS A 104 -1.59 21.88 -8.58
C LYS A 104 -2.74 21.69 -9.56
N GLN A 105 -2.72 20.67 -10.40
CA GLN A 105 -3.75 20.41 -11.41
C GLN A 105 -5.06 19.91 -10.77
N GLY A 106 -5.00 19.06 -9.75
CA GLY A 106 -6.17 18.54 -9.04
C GLY A 106 -6.63 19.39 -7.85
N LYS A 107 -6.05 20.58 -7.66
CA LYS A 107 -6.35 21.41 -6.49
C LYS A 107 -7.84 21.76 -6.42
N GLY A 108 -8.43 21.59 -5.24
CA GLY A 108 -9.82 21.94 -4.96
C GLY A 108 -10.83 20.84 -5.28
N ILE A 109 -10.38 19.69 -5.79
CA ILE A 109 -11.25 18.52 -5.94
C ILE A 109 -11.67 17.99 -4.56
N SER A 110 -12.97 17.79 -4.40
CA SER A 110 -13.59 17.21 -3.22
C SER A 110 -13.85 15.70 -3.40
N GLU A 111 -14.18 15.03 -2.31
CA GLU A 111 -14.68 13.65 -2.34
C GLU A 111 -15.97 13.52 -3.16
N GLN A 112 -16.84 14.53 -3.10
CA GLN A 112 -18.10 14.53 -3.83
C GLN A 112 -17.87 14.58 -5.34
N ASP A 113 -16.86 15.34 -5.79
CA ASP A 113 -16.51 15.40 -7.21
C ASP A 113 -16.06 14.04 -7.75
N LEU A 114 -15.23 13.30 -6.98
CA LEU A 114 -14.81 11.94 -7.33
C LEU A 114 -15.99 10.96 -7.35
N ARG A 115 -16.88 11.05 -6.35
CA ARG A 115 -18.08 10.20 -6.28
C ARG A 115 -19.04 10.49 -7.44
N ALA A 116 -19.20 11.75 -7.82
CA ALA A 116 -20.11 12.17 -8.90
C ALA A 116 -19.67 11.67 -10.29
N VAL A 117 -18.36 11.47 -10.52
CA VAL A 117 -17.83 10.95 -11.79
C VAL A 117 -17.59 9.44 -11.77
N SER A 118 -17.94 8.76 -10.68
CA SER A 118 -17.84 7.30 -10.56
C SER A 118 -18.74 6.61 -11.60
N PRO A 119 -18.20 5.75 -12.49
CA PRO A 119 -19.02 5.00 -13.45
C PRO A 119 -20.09 4.12 -12.81
N VAL A 120 -19.83 3.62 -11.60
CA VAL A 120 -20.86 2.98 -10.78
C VAL A 120 -21.45 4.02 -9.83
N GLN A 121 -22.78 4.17 -9.86
CA GLN A 121 -23.50 5.05 -8.95
C GLN A 121 -23.34 4.57 -7.51
N LEU A 122 -22.67 5.39 -6.69
CA LEU A 122 -22.45 5.11 -5.28
C LEU A 122 -23.64 5.61 -4.45
N LEU A 123 -24.01 4.85 -3.42
CA LEU A 123 -25.05 5.23 -2.47
C LEU A 123 -24.47 6.07 -1.34
N GLU A 124 -25.25 6.98 -0.77
CA GLU A 124 -24.89 7.73 0.44
C GLU A 124 -25.13 6.90 1.73
N VAL A 125 -24.92 5.59 1.64
CA VAL A 125 -25.12 4.64 2.73
C VAL A 125 -23.93 3.68 2.77
N PRO A 126 -22.83 4.07 3.46
CA PRO A 126 -21.55 3.36 3.38
C PRO A 126 -21.61 1.87 3.69
N GLN A 127 -22.56 1.44 4.53
CA GLN A 127 -22.78 0.05 4.92
C GLN A 127 -22.88 -0.92 3.73
N TYR A 128 -23.35 -0.44 2.57
CA TYR A 128 -23.50 -1.24 1.36
C TYR A 128 -22.30 -1.17 0.41
N ASP A 129 -21.29 -0.34 0.67
CA ASP A 129 -20.16 -0.12 -0.25
C ASP A 129 -19.37 -1.41 -0.54
N ALA A 130 -19.26 -2.31 0.43
CA ALA A 130 -18.62 -3.62 0.23
C ALA A 130 -19.32 -4.45 -0.85
N HIS A 131 -20.65 -4.42 -0.91
CA HIS A 131 -21.42 -5.16 -1.92
C HIS A 131 -21.07 -4.69 -3.33
N PHE A 132 -20.98 -3.37 -3.54
CA PHE A 132 -20.64 -2.81 -4.84
C PHE A 132 -19.28 -3.30 -5.32
N ILE A 133 -18.24 -3.22 -4.49
CA ILE A 133 -16.92 -3.73 -4.88
C ILE A 133 -16.96 -5.21 -5.20
N LEU A 134 -17.58 -6.03 -4.34
CA LEU A 134 -17.59 -7.49 -4.52
C LEU A 134 -18.36 -7.91 -5.79
N GLN A 135 -19.49 -7.27 -6.08
CA GLN A 135 -20.32 -7.60 -7.24
C GLN A 135 -19.72 -7.08 -8.56
N VAL A 136 -19.05 -5.94 -8.53
CA VAL A 136 -18.58 -5.25 -9.74
C VAL A 136 -17.17 -5.67 -10.15
N LEU A 137 -16.28 -5.92 -9.20
CA LEU A 137 -14.85 -6.16 -9.47
C LEU A 137 -14.43 -7.64 -9.47
N PHE A 138 -15.27 -8.52 -8.92
CA PHE A 138 -14.93 -9.93 -8.72
C PHE A 138 -15.94 -10.87 -9.38
N ASN A 139 -15.42 -12.02 -9.81
CA ASN A 139 -16.26 -13.14 -10.22
C ASN A 139 -16.79 -13.85 -8.96
N PRO A 140 -17.99 -14.44 -9.00
CA PRO A 140 -18.58 -15.17 -7.86
C PRO A 140 -17.66 -16.22 -7.22
N GLU A 141 -16.84 -16.89 -8.03
CA GLU A 141 -15.93 -17.97 -7.61
C GLU A 141 -14.52 -17.49 -7.22
N ASP A 142 -14.25 -16.19 -7.27
CA ASP A 142 -12.95 -15.67 -6.81
C ASP A 142 -12.84 -15.87 -5.30
N ILE A 143 -11.77 -16.54 -4.87
CA ILE A 143 -11.50 -16.75 -3.45
C ILE A 143 -10.87 -15.47 -2.89
N LEU A 144 -11.52 -14.88 -1.91
CA LEU A 144 -11.11 -13.61 -1.31
C LEU A 144 -10.89 -13.74 0.19
N PHE A 145 -9.97 -12.94 0.69
CA PHE A 145 -9.80 -12.67 2.11
C PHE A 145 -10.49 -11.36 2.47
N LEU A 146 -11.44 -11.41 3.40
CA LEU A 146 -11.97 -10.26 4.12
C LEU A 146 -11.80 -10.52 5.62
N GLY A 147 -11.23 -9.56 6.37
CA GLY A 147 -11.03 -9.74 7.81
C GLY A 147 -9.97 -8.85 8.45
N GLY A 148 -9.75 -9.12 9.74
CA GLY A 148 -8.73 -8.51 10.58
C GLY A 148 -7.33 -9.09 10.35
N ARG A 149 -6.33 -8.51 11.03
CA ARG A 149 -4.91 -8.85 10.85
C ARG A 149 -4.57 -10.33 11.10
N TYR A 150 -5.30 -10.98 12.01
CA TYR A 150 -5.03 -12.35 12.46
C TYR A 150 -5.98 -13.37 11.84
N ASP A 151 -6.98 -12.92 11.09
CA ASP A 151 -7.90 -13.82 10.42
C ASP A 151 -7.23 -14.54 9.24
N THR A 152 -7.75 -15.72 8.95
CA THR A 152 -7.28 -16.58 7.87
C THR A 152 -8.42 -17.10 6.98
N GLY A 153 -9.66 -16.72 7.29
CA GLY A 153 -10.85 -17.16 6.56
C GLY A 153 -10.83 -16.69 5.11
N LEU A 154 -10.88 -17.64 4.20
CA LEU A 154 -11.06 -17.40 2.76
C LEU A 154 -12.44 -17.90 2.35
N ARG A 155 -13.11 -17.17 1.48
CA ARG A 155 -14.40 -17.57 0.90
C ARG A 155 -14.51 -17.08 -0.54
N PRO A 156 -15.27 -17.78 -1.41
CA PRO A 156 -15.74 -17.22 -2.67
C PRO A 156 -16.39 -15.84 -2.49
N ALA A 157 -16.27 -14.97 -3.50
CA ALA A 157 -16.87 -13.64 -3.48
C ALA A 157 -18.39 -13.69 -3.24
N LYS A 158 -19.10 -14.66 -3.84
CA LYS A 158 -20.55 -14.85 -3.62
C LYS A 158 -20.89 -15.15 -2.15
N ASP A 159 -20.10 -15.98 -1.49
CA ASP A 159 -20.32 -16.34 -0.09
C ASP A 159 -20.02 -15.16 0.85
N TRP A 160 -19.06 -14.30 0.48
CA TRP A 160 -18.84 -13.03 1.18
C TRP A 160 -19.99 -12.04 0.98
N ILE A 161 -20.56 -11.97 -0.22
CA ILE A 161 -21.75 -11.15 -0.50
C ILE A 161 -22.92 -11.61 0.38
N ASP A 162 -23.18 -12.92 0.43
CA ASP A 162 -24.25 -13.48 1.27
C ASP A 162 -24.01 -13.23 2.76
N TYR A 163 -22.75 -13.40 3.21
CA TYR A 163 -22.38 -13.11 4.60
C TYR A 163 -22.63 -11.64 4.97
N ILE A 164 -22.15 -10.71 4.15
CA ILE A 164 -22.29 -9.27 4.39
C ILE A 164 -23.76 -8.86 4.30
N HIS A 165 -24.56 -9.49 3.44
CA HIS A 165 -25.98 -9.20 3.35
C HIS A 165 -26.72 -9.50 4.68
N GLY A 166 -26.36 -10.61 5.35
CA GLY A 166 -26.98 -11.00 6.61
C GLY A 166 -26.36 -10.35 7.88
N HIS A 167 -25.06 -10.04 7.85
CA HIS A 167 -24.30 -9.68 9.05
C HIS A 167 -23.65 -8.28 8.98
N GLY A 168 -23.69 -7.64 7.81
CA GLY A 168 -22.91 -6.45 7.53
C GLY A 168 -21.40 -6.71 7.47
N THR A 169 -20.63 -5.66 7.68
CA THR A 169 -19.16 -5.62 7.54
C THR A 169 -18.43 -5.54 8.90
N SER A 170 -19.16 -5.71 10.01
CA SER A 170 -18.57 -5.68 11.35
C SER A 170 -17.47 -6.74 11.47
N GLY A 171 -16.34 -6.38 12.07
CA GLY A 171 -15.16 -7.26 12.15
C GLY A 171 -14.41 -7.52 10.83
N LEU A 172 -14.80 -6.90 9.71
CA LEU A 172 -14.13 -7.06 8.40
C LEU A 172 -13.41 -5.77 7.95
N PRO A 173 -12.32 -5.34 8.61
CA PRO A 173 -11.68 -4.05 8.31
C PRO A 173 -10.85 -4.04 7.02
N HIS A 174 -10.50 -5.20 6.45
CA HIS A 174 -9.61 -5.28 5.29
C HIS A 174 -10.06 -6.32 4.28
N ILE A 175 -9.57 -6.14 3.05
CA ILE A 175 -9.65 -7.07 1.92
C ILE A 175 -8.28 -7.20 1.26
N ILE A 176 -7.95 -8.38 0.72
CA ILE A 176 -6.87 -8.51 -0.29
C ILE A 176 -7.52 -8.34 -1.67
N PRO A 177 -7.19 -7.29 -2.44
CA PRO A 177 -7.86 -7.02 -3.72
C PRO A 177 -7.61 -8.07 -4.79
N ASN A 178 -6.54 -8.85 -4.67
CA ASN A 178 -6.21 -9.92 -5.61
C ASN A 178 -6.83 -11.24 -5.15
N PRO A 179 -7.56 -11.96 -6.04
CA PRO A 179 -8.03 -13.31 -5.75
C PRO A 179 -6.89 -14.25 -5.34
N LEU A 180 -7.19 -15.10 -4.38
CA LEU A 180 -6.27 -16.07 -3.79
C LEU A 180 -6.53 -17.47 -4.36
N THR A 181 -5.58 -18.37 -4.13
CA THR A 181 -5.67 -19.76 -4.59
C THR A 181 -6.61 -20.61 -3.73
N GLY A 182 -6.89 -20.18 -2.49
CA GLY A 182 -7.53 -21.01 -1.46
C GLY A 182 -6.58 -21.96 -0.74
N ASN A 183 -5.32 -22.03 -1.17
CA ASN A 183 -4.31 -22.93 -0.61
C ASN A 183 -3.23 -22.16 0.17
N LEU A 184 -2.48 -22.87 1.00
CA LEU A 184 -1.32 -22.33 1.70
C LEU A 184 -0.20 -22.00 0.71
N GLY A 185 0.33 -20.77 0.79
CA GLY A 185 1.56 -20.35 0.14
C GLY A 185 2.70 -20.18 1.14
N GLU A 186 3.94 -20.28 0.66
CA GLU A 186 5.13 -20.04 1.46
C GLU A 186 5.44 -18.54 1.57
N LYS A 187 5.67 -18.06 2.79
CA LYS A 187 6.03 -16.65 3.03
C LYS A 187 7.51 -16.41 2.73
N LYS A 188 7.86 -15.20 2.29
CA LYS A 188 9.25 -14.71 2.07
C LYS A 188 10.15 -14.66 3.34
N GLY A 189 9.70 -15.23 4.46
CA GLY A 189 10.46 -15.38 5.72
C GLY A 189 10.22 -16.72 6.41
N GLY A 190 9.72 -17.71 5.67
CA GLY A 190 9.41 -19.06 6.16
C GLY A 190 8.00 -19.21 6.74
N GLY A 191 7.51 -20.44 6.70
CA GLY A 191 6.16 -20.80 7.14
C GLY A 191 5.09 -20.56 6.09
N LEU A 192 3.92 -21.16 6.33
CA LEU A 192 2.80 -21.18 5.39
C LEU A 192 1.72 -20.18 5.76
N SER A 193 1.03 -19.62 4.76
CA SER A 193 -0.12 -18.74 4.96
C SER A 193 -1.06 -18.71 3.76
N PHE A 194 -2.35 -18.64 4.02
CA PHE A 194 -3.41 -18.42 3.02
C PHE A 194 -3.41 -16.99 2.44
N ARG A 195 -2.74 -16.04 3.11
CA ARG A 195 -2.81 -14.59 2.81
C ARG A 195 -1.44 -13.98 2.53
N CYS A 196 -0.61 -14.71 1.81
CA CYS A 196 0.72 -14.28 1.40
C CYS A 196 0.85 -14.18 -0.13
N ASP A 197 1.94 -13.58 -0.58
CA ASP A 197 2.25 -13.38 -2.00
C ASP A 197 2.15 -14.68 -2.82
N ALA A 198 2.71 -15.79 -2.31
CA ALA A 198 2.66 -17.09 -2.97
C ALA A 198 1.25 -17.72 -3.02
N ALA A 199 0.29 -17.19 -2.27
CA ALA A 199 -1.10 -17.63 -2.27
C ALA A 199 -1.99 -16.82 -3.23
N VAL A 200 -1.45 -15.82 -3.95
CA VAL A 200 -2.19 -15.04 -4.94
C VAL A 200 -2.42 -15.86 -6.21
N LYS A 201 -3.67 -15.90 -6.67
CA LYS A 201 -4.09 -16.62 -7.89
C LYS A 201 -4.15 -15.70 -9.11
N ALA A 202 -4.59 -14.46 -8.93
CA ALA A 202 -4.76 -13.51 -10.03
C ALA A 202 -4.30 -12.11 -9.62
N PHE A 203 -3.42 -11.53 -10.42
CA PHE A 203 -2.81 -10.22 -10.21
C PHE A 203 -3.64 -9.13 -10.90
N ARG A 204 -4.81 -8.81 -10.34
CA ARG A 204 -5.76 -7.86 -10.96
C ARG A 204 -5.52 -6.42 -10.55
N TYR A 205 -5.05 -6.20 -9.33
CA TYR A 205 -4.92 -4.88 -8.76
C TYR A 205 -3.65 -4.74 -7.92
N THR A 206 -3.07 -3.53 -7.92
CA THR A 206 -2.10 -3.10 -6.91
C THR A 206 -2.69 -1.99 -6.04
N VAL A 207 -2.32 -1.96 -4.76
CA VAL A 207 -2.85 -1.01 -3.77
C VAL A 207 -1.89 0.13 -3.55
N VAL A 208 -2.29 1.34 -3.92
CA VAL A 208 -1.49 2.55 -3.78
C VAL A 208 -2.08 3.41 -2.67
N GLU A 209 -1.24 3.86 -1.75
CA GLU A 209 -1.64 4.76 -0.66
C GLU A 209 -0.52 5.75 -0.30
N PHE A 210 -0.89 6.79 0.46
CA PHE A 210 0.03 7.79 0.97
C PHE A 210 -0.11 7.90 2.49
N ASP A 211 1.02 7.87 3.20
CA ASP A 211 1.05 8.10 4.65
C ASP A 211 1.19 9.59 5.01
N ASN A 212 1.80 10.37 4.11
CA ASN A 212 2.33 11.71 4.43
C ASN A 212 1.67 12.85 3.63
N LEU A 213 0.78 12.55 2.67
CA LEU A 213 0.04 13.59 1.97
C LEU A 213 -1.19 14.03 2.77
N SER A 214 -1.49 15.33 2.72
CA SER A 214 -2.75 15.84 3.25
C SER A 214 -3.93 15.19 2.54
N ARG A 215 -5.12 15.20 3.16
CA ARG A 215 -6.33 14.66 2.54
C ARG A 215 -6.63 15.34 1.20
N GLU A 216 -6.53 16.68 1.18
CA GLU A 216 -6.73 17.49 -0.04
C GLU A 216 -5.74 17.12 -1.14
N ASP A 217 -4.46 16.92 -0.81
CA ASP A 217 -3.45 16.52 -1.78
C ASP A 217 -3.68 15.10 -2.31
N GLN A 218 -4.19 14.18 -1.49
CA GLN A 218 -4.55 12.85 -1.95
C GLN A 218 -5.72 12.90 -2.94
N LEU A 219 -6.75 13.70 -2.66
CA LEU A 219 -7.87 13.92 -3.59
C LEU A 219 -7.39 14.55 -4.91
N ALA A 220 -6.55 15.58 -4.82
CA ALA A 220 -5.95 16.22 -5.98
C ALA A 220 -5.13 15.25 -6.83
N PHE A 221 -4.28 14.43 -6.19
CA PHE A 221 -3.50 13.40 -6.86
C PHE A 221 -4.42 12.40 -7.58
N TRP A 222 -5.39 11.84 -6.86
CA TRP A 222 -6.26 10.80 -7.40
C TRP A 222 -7.13 11.27 -8.55
N ALA A 223 -7.55 12.53 -8.52
CA ALA A 223 -8.36 13.12 -9.59
C ALA A 223 -7.65 13.12 -10.95
N VAL A 224 -6.32 13.36 -10.96
CA VAL A 224 -5.59 13.68 -12.20
C VAL A 224 -4.48 12.71 -12.57
N VAL A 225 -4.08 11.80 -11.66
CA VAL A 225 -3.02 10.84 -11.95
C VAL A 225 -3.44 9.93 -13.12
N PRO A 226 -2.61 9.75 -14.16
CA PRO A 226 -2.98 8.99 -15.35
C PRO A 226 -2.78 7.47 -15.14
N LEU A 227 -3.56 6.90 -14.22
CA LEU A 227 -3.56 5.48 -13.86
C LEU A 227 -4.95 4.86 -14.09
N PRO A 228 -5.05 3.57 -14.41
CA PRO A 228 -6.33 2.87 -14.50
C PRO A 228 -6.88 2.58 -13.10
N VAL A 229 -7.43 3.60 -12.44
CA VAL A 229 -8.00 3.51 -11.08
C VAL A 229 -9.32 2.75 -11.13
N ALA A 230 -9.39 1.58 -10.49
CA ALA A 230 -10.61 0.77 -10.36
C ALA A 230 -11.46 1.19 -9.16
N ALA A 231 -10.83 1.54 -8.05
CA ALA A 231 -11.52 1.97 -6.84
C ALA A 231 -10.67 2.98 -6.05
N LEU A 232 -11.34 3.92 -5.38
CA LEU A 232 -10.76 4.77 -4.35
C LEU A 232 -11.53 4.59 -3.06
N ILE A 233 -10.84 4.27 -1.97
CA ILE A 233 -11.46 3.95 -0.67
C ILE A 233 -10.86 4.86 0.39
N ASP A 234 -11.69 5.67 1.04
CA ASP A 234 -11.31 6.32 2.27
C ASP A 234 -11.14 5.28 3.38
N SER A 235 -9.99 5.29 4.03
CA SER A 235 -9.73 4.47 5.21
C SER A 235 -10.56 4.82 6.45
N GLY A 236 -11.33 5.91 6.44
CA GLY A 236 -11.94 6.48 7.64
C GLY A 236 -10.87 7.03 8.60
N GLY A 237 -9.72 7.41 8.05
CA GLY A 237 -8.50 7.76 8.76
C GLY A 237 -7.75 8.86 8.02
N LYS A 238 -6.48 8.59 7.66
CA LYS A 238 -5.63 9.56 6.94
C LYS A 238 -5.47 9.22 5.46
N SER A 239 -5.60 7.96 5.08
CA SER A 239 -5.24 7.44 3.76
C SER A 239 -6.47 7.24 2.87
N ILE A 240 -6.31 7.50 1.57
CA ILE A 240 -7.16 7.00 0.49
C ILE A 240 -6.40 5.87 -0.21
N HIS A 241 -6.97 4.67 -0.16
CA HIS A 241 -6.44 3.50 -0.87
C HIS A 241 -6.95 3.52 -2.32
N GLY A 242 -6.04 3.57 -3.28
CA GLY A 242 -6.36 3.43 -4.70
C GLY A 242 -6.03 2.03 -5.21
N TRP A 243 -7.00 1.37 -5.86
CA TRP A 243 -6.78 0.10 -6.53
C TRP A 243 -6.53 0.35 -8.00
N ILE A 244 -5.33 0.02 -8.46
CA ILE A 244 -4.92 0.25 -9.84
C ILE A 244 -4.98 -1.07 -10.59
N ARG A 245 -5.74 -1.14 -11.68
CA ARG A 245 -5.83 -2.34 -12.54
C ARG A 245 -4.43 -2.68 -13.11
N THR A 246 -4.06 -3.95 -13.03
CA THR A 246 -2.77 -4.47 -13.51
C THR A 246 -2.99 -5.48 -14.63
N ASP A 247 -3.05 -5.00 -15.87
CA ASP A 247 -3.24 -5.87 -17.04
C ASP A 247 -1.94 -6.56 -17.46
N GLY A 248 -2.06 -7.80 -17.95
CA GLY A 248 -0.93 -8.57 -18.50
C GLY A 248 0.11 -8.99 -17.46
N ILE A 249 -0.30 -9.17 -16.20
CA ILE A 249 0.52 -9.78 -15.14
C ILE A 249 0.10 -11.24 -14.95
N THR A 250 0.98 -12.16 -15.33
CA THR A 250 0.69 -13.61 -15.36
C THR A 250 1.22 -14.36 -14.15
N ASP A 251 2.25 -13.83 -13.51
CA ASP A 251 2.97 -14.49 -12.42
C ASP A 251 3.72 -13.46 -11.55
N SER A 252 4.27 -13.94 -10.44
CA SER A 252 5.00 -13.12 -9.47
C SER A 252 6.28 -12.50 -10.02
N LYS A 253 6.94 -13.13 -11.01
CA LYS A 253 8.14 -12.55 -11.64
C LYS A 253 7.77 -11.33 -12.47
N VAL A 254 6.71 -11.44 -13.28
CA VAL A 254 6.17 -10.30 -14.04
C VAL A 254 5.63 -9.21 -13.11
N TRP A 255 5.04 -9.58 -11.97
CA TRP A 255 4.65 -8.62 -10.93
C TRP A 255 5.85 -7.83 -10.38
N THR A 256 6.92 -8.50 -9.97
CA THR A 256 8.12 -7.82 -9.45
C THR A 256 8.75 -6.89 -10.48
N GLU A 257 8.78 -7.28 -11.76
CA GLU A 257 9.30 -6.43 -12.83
C GLU A 257 8.39 -5.22 -13.10
N LYS A 258 7.11 -5.46 -13.41
CA LYS A 258 6.22 -4.38 -13.88
C LYS A 258 5.64 -3.54 -12.74
N ILE A 259 5.30 -4.16 -11.61
CA ILE A 259 4.63 -3.49 -10.50
C ILE A 259 5.65 -2.99 -9.49
N GLU A 260 6.43 -3.87 -8.87
CA GLU A 260 7.37 -3.45 -7.83
C GLU A 260 8.48 -2.54 -8.36
N THR A 261 9.02 -2.87 -9.54
CA THR A 261 10.12 -2.11 -10.14
C THR A 261 9.61 -0.95 -11.00
N GLU A 262 8.92 -1.22 -12.10
CA GLU A 262 8.57 -0.17 -13.08
C GLU A 262 7.52 0.81 -12.58
N LEU A 263 6.48 0.35 -11.89
CA LEU A 263 5.44 1.22 -11.36
C LEU A 263 5.83 1.82 -10.00
N TYR A 264 6.19 1.01 -9.00
CA TYR A 264 6.50 1.51 -7.66
C TYR A 264 7.86 2.19 -7.59
N ALA A 265 8.96 1.44 -7.70
CA ALA A 265 10.29 1.97 -7.42
C ALA A 265 10.67 3.13 -8.35
N ARG A 266 10.32 3.04 -9.63
CA ARG A 266 10.71 4.05 -10.62
C ARG A 266 9.73 5.22 -10.72
N ARG A 267 8.46 5.09 -10.29
CA ARG A 267 7.43 6.12 -10.49
C ARG A 267 6.68 6.54 -9.24
N LEU A 268 6.02 5.62 -8.55
CA LEU A 268 5.12 5.96 -7.43
C LEU A 268 5.87 6.34 -6.15
N ILE A 269 6.90 5.58 -5.76
CA ILE A 269 7.70 5.86 -4.55
C ILE A 269 8.38 7.24 -4.64
N PRO A 270 8.98 7.64 -5.78
CA PRO A 270 9.46 9.01 -5.98
C PRO A 270 8.41 10.11 -5.80
N MET A 271 7.11 9.79 -5.92
CA MET A 271 5.99 10.69 -5.66
C MET A 271 5.44 10.57 -4.23
N GLY A 272 6.09 9.81 -3.34
CA GLY A 272 5.71 9.70 -1.93
C GLY A 272 4.70 8.61 -1.59
N VAL A 273 4.39 7.70 -2.52
CA VAL A 273 3.57 6.50 -2.24
C VAL A 273 4.30 5.57 -1.25
N ASP A 274 3.56 4.94 -0.33
CA ASP A 274 4.14 3.99 0.63
C ASP A 274 4.81 2.80 -0.09
N PRO A 275 6.14 2.61 0.05
CA PRO A 275 6.85 1.50 -0.56
C PRO A 275 6.45 0.12 -0.03
N ASN A 276 5.72 0.02 1.07
CA ASN A 276 5.29 -1.25 1.66
C ASN A 276 4.03 -1.83 1.01
N CYS A 277 3.39 -1.09 0.09
CA CYS A 277 2.14 -1.50 -0.53
C CYS A 277 2.30 -2.22 -1.87
N LYS A 278 3.55 -2.45 -2.29
CA LYS A 278 3.89 -2.99 -3.61
C LYS A 278 3.69 -4.50 -3.78
N ASN A 279 3.46 -5.25 -2.71
CA ASN A 279 3.36 -6.71 -2.76
C ASN A 279 1.96 -7.15 -3.22
N GLU A 280 1.89 -8.28 -3.93
CA GLU A 280 0.68 -8.78 -4.58
C GLU A 280 -0.44 -9.19 -3.61
N SER A 281 -0.11 -9.56 -2.37
CA SER A 281 -1.10 -9.87 -1.33
C SER A 281 -1.38 -8.70 -0.37
N ARG A 282 -1.11 -7.46 -0.80
CA ARG A 282 -1.28 -6.28 0.06
C ARG A 282 -2.75 -6.11 0.49
N LEU A 283 -2.94 -5.84 1.78
CA LEU A 283 -4.25 -5.50 2.33
C LEU A 283 -4.65 -4.08 1.92
N SER A 284 -5.92 -3.94 1.56
CA SER A 284 -6.61 -2.66 1.46
C SER A 284 -7.74 -2.60 2.49
N ARG A 285 -8.18 -1.39 2.77
CA ARG A 285 -9.44 -1.09 3.47
C ARG A 285 -10.63 -1.70 2.74
N LEU A 286 -11.55 -2.32 3.50
CA LEU A 286 -12.84 -2.78 2.98
C LEU A 286 -13.86 -1.64 3.19
N PRO A 287 -14.41 -1.03 2.12
CA PRO A 287 -15.38 0.03 2.29
C PRO A 287 -16.66 -0.53 2.92
N GLY A 288 -17.36 0.31 3.65
CA GLY A 288 -18.51 -0.05 4.44
C GLY A 288 -18.20 -0.66 5.80
N HIS A 289 -16.95 -0.84 6.22
CA HIS A 289 -16.63 -1.17 7.61
C HIS A 289 -16.56 0.10 8.48
N CYS A 290 -17.25 0.11 9.62
CA CYS A 290 -17.15 1.17 10.62
C CYS A 290 -16.04 0.86 11.63
N ARG A 291 -15.11 1.80 11.81
CA ARG A 291 -13.99 1.68 12.76
C ARG A 291 -14.49 1.91 14.18
N GLU A 292 -14.62 0.85 14.97
CA GLU A 292 -15.15 0.89 16.35
C GLU A 292 -14.48 1.97 17.22
N GLU A 293 -13.17 2.16 17.07
CA GLU A 293 -12.39 3.09 17.87
C GLU A 293 -12.64 4.58 17.56
N THR A 294 -13.17 4.90 16.37
CA THR A 294 -13.42 6.29 15.95
C THR A 294 -14.85 6.57 15.51
N GLY A 295 -15.68 5.54 15.33
CA GLY A 295 -17.01 5.64 14.73
C GLY A 295 -17.02 6.06 13.25
N ARG A 296 -15.84 6.12 12.59
CA ARG A 296 -15.73 6.53 11.18
C ARG A 296 -15.88 5.35 10.24
N TRP A 297 -16.64 5.54 9.16
CA TRP A 297 -16.76 4.57 8.09
C TRP A 297 -15.54 4.61 7.17
N GLN A 298 -15.12 3.43 6.72
CA GLN A 298 -14.37 3.30 5.48
C GLN A 298 -15.36 3.48 4.33
N THR A 299 -15.14 4.41 3.40
CA THR A 299 -16.14 4.77 2.38
C THR A 299 -15.56 4.66 0.98
N LEU A 300 -16.40 4.27 0.02
CA LEU A 300 -16.04 4.21 -1.39
C LEU A 300 -16.15 5.60 -2.01
N LEU A 301 -15.07 6.14 -2.60
CA LEU A 301 -15.05 7.46 -3.22
C LEU A 301 -15.19 7.40 -4.75
N TYR A 302 -14.82 6.29 -5.37
CA TYR A 302 -14.87 6.09 -6.81
C TYR A 302 -14.87 4.59 -7.12
N LEU A 303 -15.63 4.14 -8.13
CA LEU A 303 -15.66 2.75 -8.58
C LEU A 303 -15.84 2.65 -10.10
N ASN A 304 -14.89 1.99 -10.77
CA ASN A 304 -14.90 1.75 -12.20
C ASN A 304 -14.50 0.28 -12.51
N PRO A 305 -15.42 -0.56 -13.04
CA PRO A 305 -15.10 -1.95 -13.41
C PRO A 305 -14.13 -2.08 -14.58
N HIS A 306 -14.09 -1.08 -15.46
CA HIS A 306 -13.33 -1.09 -16.71
C HIS A 306 -12.40 0.13 -16.79
N PRO A 307 -11.48 0.28 -15.84
CA PRO A 307 -10.64 1.46 -15.80
C PRO A 307 -9.60 1.40 -16.92
N VAL A 308 -9.46 2.49 -17.64
CA VAL A 308 -8.40 2.70 -18.63
C VAL A 308 -7.42 3.73 -18.09
N ARG A 309 -6.21 3.74 -18.63
CA ARG A 309 -5.19 4.72 -18.23
C ARG A 309 -5.67 6.14 -18.54
N GLY A 310 -5.87 6.95 -17.51
CA GLY A 310 -6.32 8.33 -17.65
C GLY A 310 -6.56 9.00 -16.29
N ALA A 311 -6.79 10.31 -16.32
CA ALA A 311 -7.28 11.03 -15.15
C ALA A 311 -8.75 10.69 -14.89
N ILE A 312 -9.15 10.60 -13.63
CA ILE A 312 -10.57 10.42 -13.25
C ILE A 312 -11.38 11.64 -13.65
N ILE A 313 -10.89 12.83 -13.29
CA ILE A 313 -11.45 14.11 -13.71
C ILE A 313 -10.55 14.63 -14.81
N GLY A 314 -10.93 14.35 -16.06
CA GLY A 314 -10.19 14.78 -17.24
C GLY A 314 -9.87 16.27 -17.17
N GLY A 315 -8.62 16.65 -17.43
CA GLY A 315 -8.20 18.05 -17.43
C GLY A 315 -8.89 18.84 -18.54
N LYS A 316 -10.11 19.31 -18.27
CA LYS A 316 -10.87 20.38 -18.92
C LYS A 316 -12.22 20.55 -18.20
N GLN A 317 -12.20 21.22 -17.05
CA GLN A 317 -13.37 21.96 -16.55
C GLN A 317 -12.95 23.38 -16.18
N HIS A 318 -12.64 24.17 -17.19
CA HIS A 318 -12.74 25.64 -17.15
C HIS A 318 -13.61 26.07 -18.35
N SER A 319 -14.89 25.70 -18.32
CA SER A 319 -15.94 26.34 -19.12
C SER A 319 -17.32 25.81 -18.68
N HIS A 320 -17.91 26.44 -17.66
CA HIS A 320 -19.05 27.31 -17.92
C HIS A 320 -19.57 27.96 -16.62
N SER A 321 -19.40 29.29 -16.63
CA SER A 321 -20.18 30.26 -15.89
C SER A 321 -21.69 30.10 -16.14
N ALA A 322 -22.46 30.24 -15.05
CA ALA A 322 -23.75 30.92 -14.96
C ALA A 322 -24.86 30.54 -15.95
N HIS A 323 -25.81 29.71 -15.49
CA HIS A 323 -27.25 29.98 -15.63
C HIS A 323 -28.05 29.03 -14.71
N ARG A 324 -28.30 29.45 -13.46
CA ARG A 324 -29.51 29.04 -12.73
C ARG A 324 -30.55 30.12 -13.01
N GLN A 325 -31.39 29.91 -14.01
CA GLN A 325 -32.66 30.61 -14.09
C GLN A 325 -33.69 29.84 -13.28
N ASN A 326 -34.37 30.57 -12.41
CA ASN A 326 -35.48 30.14 -11.58
C ASN A 326 -36.63 29.59 -12.45
N LEU A 327 -37.04 28.36 -12.18
CA LEU A 327 -38.36 27.85 -12.57
C LEU A 327 -39.27 27.92 -11.34
N THR A 328 -39.87 29.09 -11.12
CA THR A 328 -41.09 29.24 -10.33
C THR A 328 -42.21 29.65 -11.28
N GLY A 329 -42.92 28.66 -11.81
CA GLY A 329 -44.17 28.85 -12.53
C GLY A 329 -45.29 28.11 -11.80
N GLN A 330 -46.00 28.82 -10.91
CA GLN A 330 -47.32 28.38 -10.42
C GLN A 330 -48.37 28.53 -11.54
N PRO A 331 -49.42 27.69 -11.56
CA PRO A 331 -50.44 27.71 -12.59
C PRO A 331 -51.44 28.85 -12.36
N ARG A 332 -51.87 29.53 -13.43
CA ARG A 332 -53.05 30.40 -13.41
C ARG A 332 -54.29 29.56 -13.71
N HIS A 333 -55.22 29.56 -12.75
CA HIS A 333 -56.64 29.36 -12.97
C HIS A 333 -57.25 30.59 -13.69
N GLU A 334 -58.37 30.33 -14.38
CA GLU A 334 -59.41 31.22 -14.95
C GLU A 334 -59.67 30.80 -16.41
N GLN A 335 -60.87 30.42 -16.87
CA GLN A 335 -62.26 30.49 -16.39
C GLN A 335 -63.05 29.26 -16.87
#